data_AF-A0A3P3ZML4-F1
#
_entry.id   AF-A0A3P3ZML4-F1
#
_cell.length_a   1.000
_cell.length_b   1.000
_cell.length_c   1.000
_cell.angle_alpha   90.00
_cell.angle_beta   90.00
_cell.angle_gamma   90.00
#
_symmetry.space_group_name_H-M   'P 1'
#
loop_
_entity.id
_entity.type
_entity.pdbx_description
1 polymer ?
#
loop_
_entity_poly.entity_id
_entity_poly.type
_entity_poly.pdbx_seq_one_letter_code
_entity_poly.pdbx_strand_id
1 'polypeptide(L)' 'MPQASHAWRLALAFREQCVDEVPREPHDLPIHEGLNDAGTFFVTTEHP' A
#
# COMPACT_ATOMS: atom_id res chain seq x y z
N MET A 1 -1.84 -8.80 26.23
CA MET A 1 -1.54 -8.90 24.79
C MET A 1 -1.83 -7.55 24.16
N PRO A 2 -0.87 -6.80 23.59
CA PRO A 2 -1.23 -5.62 22.82
C PRO A 2 -1.85 -6.12 21.50
N GLN A 3 -3.15 -5.93 21.36
CA GLN A 3 -3.84 -6.09 20.09
C GLN A 3 -3.25 -5.06 19.14
N ALA A 4 -2.44 -5.50 18.17
CA ALA A 4 -1.92 -4.62 17.13
C ALA A 4 -3.13 -3.98 16.44
N SER A 5 -3.35 -2.69 16.69
CA SER A 5 -4.29 -1.92 15.90
C SER A 5 -3.70 -1.89 14.48
N HIS A 6 -4.28 -2.68 13.57
CA HIS A 6 -3.95 -2.57 12.16
C HIS A 6 -4.48 -1.22 11.69
N ALA A 7 -3.67 -0.17 11.84
CA ALA A 7 -4.00 1.14 11.31
C ALA A 7 -4.14 1.02 9.80
N TRP A 8 -5.30 1.41 9.28
CA TRP A 8 -5.52 1.58 7.84
C TRP A 8 -4.54 2.64 7.31
N ARG A 9 -3.86 2.33 6.19
CA ARG A 9 -2.84 3.21 5.59
C ARG A 9 -3.22 3.53 4.14
N LEU A 10 -3.39 4.82 3.88
CA LEU A 10 -3.62 5.41 2.57
C LEU A 10 -2.33 6.09 2.08
N ALA A 11 -1.94 5.85 0.83
CA ALA A 11 -0.87 6.56 0.16
C ALA A 11 -1.41 7.58 -0.85
N LEU A 12 -0.80 8.77 -0.90
CA LEU A 12 -1.00 9.73 -1.98
C LEU A 12 0.22 9.65 -2.90
N ALA A 13 -0.01 9.43 -4.18
CA ALA A 13 1.06 9.30 -5.17
C ALA A 13 0.65 9.89 -6.52
N PHE A 14 1.63 10.32 -7.31
CA PHE A 14 1.41 10.59 -8.72
C PHE A 14 1.28 9.26 -9.48
N ARG A 15 0.45 9.23 -10.53
CA ARG A 15 0.23 8.03 -11.33
C ARG A 15 1.52 7.48 -11.95
N GLU A 16 2.46 8.34 -12.30
CA GLU A 16 3.77 7.98 -12.87
C GLU A 16 4.71 7.29 -11.85
N GLN A 17 4.38 7.37 -10.55
CA GLN A 17 5.12 6.68 -9.48
C GLN A 17 4.58 5.28 -9.20
N CYS A 18 3.39 4.95 -9.71
CA CYS A 18 2.78 3.64 -9.54
C CYS A 18 3.42 2.63 -10.49
N VAL A 19 3.83 1.48 -9.94
CA VAL A 19 4.36 0.34 -10.69
C VAL A 19 3.56 -0.91 -10.35
N ASP A 20 3.57 -1.90 -11.24
CA ASP A 20 2.80 -3.14 -11.06
C ASP A 20 3.26 -3.95 -9.84
N GLU A 21 4.57 -3.94 -9.54
CA GLU A 21 5.15 -4.65 -8.41
C GLU A 21 6.27 -3.84 -7.75
N VAL A 22 6.25 -3.75 -6.42
CA VAL A 22 7.30 -3.13 -5.60
C VAL A 22 7.96 -4.23 -4.77
N PRO A 23 9.27 -4.47 -4.91
CA PRO A 23 9.99 -5.39 -4.03
C PRO A 23 9.81 -5.00 -2.57
N ARG A 24 9.39 -5.96 -1.74
CA ARG A 24 9.16 -5.74 -0.32
C ARG A 24 10.35 -6.14 0.54
N GLU A 25 10.75 -5.25 1.45
CA GLU A 25 11.67 -5.56 2.53
C GLU A 25 10.92 -5.93 3.84
N PRO A 26 11.57 -6.66 4.78
CA PRO A 26 10.90 -7.12 6.01
C PRO A 26 10.36 -6.02 6.93
N HIS A 27 10.87 -4.80 6.77
CA HIS A 27 10.48 -3.64 7.59
C HIS A 27 9.49 -2.70 6.87
N ASP A 28 9.09 -3.04 5.64
CA ASP A 28 8.10 -2.27 4.90
C ASP A 28 6.71 -2.43 5.49
N LEU A 29 6.11 -1.28 5.81
CA LEU A 29 4.74 -1.21 6.27
C LEU A 29 3.78 -1.33 5.09
N PRO A 30 2.81 -2.24 5.14
CA PRO A 30 1.81 -2.36 4.07
C PRO A 30 0.92 -1.11 4.02
N ILE A 31 0.73 -0.60 2.81
CA ILE A 31 -0.38 0.29 2.47
C ILE A 31 -1.57 -0.56 2.00
N HIS A 32 -2.78 -0.10 2.29
CA HIS A 32 -4.01 -0.81 1.94
C HIS A 32 -4.63 -0.21 0.67
N GLU A 33 -4.48 1.10 0.52
CA GLU A 33 -5.12 1.91 -0.50
C GLU A 33 -4.13 2.99 -0.98
N GLY A 34 -4.21 3.34 -2.26
CA GLY A 34 -3.57 4.51 -2.82
C GLY A 34 -4.56 5.38 -3.58
N LEU A 35 -4.26 6.67 -3.66
CA LEU A 35 -5.04 7.65 -4.42
C LEU A 35 -4.10 8.46 -5.31
N ASN A 36 -4.47 8.56 -6.59
CA ASN A 36 -3.81 9.41 -7.58
C ASN A 36 -4.85 10.20 -8.41
N ASP A 37 -4.41 10.89 -9.45
CA ASP A 37 -5.24 11.69 -10.36
C ASP A 37 -6.25 10.86 -11.19
N ALA A 38 -6.04 9.56 -11.33
CA ALA A 38 -6.97 8.63 -11.97
C ALA A 38 -8.00 8.03 -10.99
N GLY A 39 -7.79 8.20 -9.68
CA GLY A 39 -8.68 7.74 -8.62
C GLY A 39 -8.01 6.81 -7.61
N THR A 40 -8.85 6.08 -6.88
CA THR A 40 -8.44 5.13 -5.84
C THR A 40 -8.00 3.80 -6.45
N PHE A 41 -6.93 3.21 -5.92
CA PHE A 41 -6.49 1.84 -6.19
C PHE A 41 -6.21 1.08 -4.90
N PHE A 42 -6.43 -0.24 -4.92
CA PHE A 42 -6.18 -1.13 -3.79
C PHE A 42 -4.85 -1.85 -3.97
N VAL A 43 -4.07 -1.91 -2.90
CA VAL A 43 -2.75 -2.56 -2.91
C VAL A 43 -2.90 -3.94 -2.28
N THR A 44 -2.75 -4.98 -3.11
CA THR A 44 -2.75 -6.37 -2.64
C THR A 44 -1.40 -6.70 -2.03
N THR A 45 -1.41 -7.31 -0.85
CA THR A 45 -0.19 -7.71 -0.12
C THR A 45 0.13 -9.20 -0.25
N GLU A 46 -0.63 -9.92 -1.07
CA GLU A 46 -0.49 -11.36 -1.26
C GLU A 46 0.52 -11.65 -2.38
N HIS A 47 1.67 -12.22 -2.02
CA HIS A 47 2.50 -12.97 -2.97
C HIS A 47 1.77 -14.29 -3.32
N PRO A 48 1.75 -14.74 -4.59
CA PRO A 48 1.37 -16.11 -4.93
C PRO A 48 2.33 -17.15 -4.33
#